data_AF-A0A6G6F7I9-F1
#
_entry.id   AF-A0A6G6F7I9-F1
#
_cell.length_a   1.000
_cell.length_b   1.000
_cell.length_c   1.000
_cell.angle_alpha   90.00
_cell.angle_beta   90.00
_cell.angle_gamma   90.00
#
_symmetry.space_group_name_H-M   'P 1'
#
loop_
_entity.id
_entity.type
_entity.pdbx_description
1 polymer ?
#
loop_
_entity_poly.entity_id
_entity_poly.type
_entity_poly.pdbx_seq_one_letter_code
_entity_poly.pdbx_strand_id
1 'polypeptide(L)'
;MTQHRRFPLFRSFPLLVALGLAGCEYFDVPQPSYVARNDLRVYQMGDGRFEVLALPGTSGGDYFCAAGDYARTMRNAPAASRVSVVRPNGPTDTVPNGRSMIFEITQQGPRTLPVFTNAPMNTRGASFTVAMAQLQCWQGRGAGYTFR
;
A
#
# COMPACT_ATOMS: atom_id res chain seq x y z
N MET A 1 -48.55 41.38 -44.02
CA MET A 1 -50.01 41.17 -43.99
C MET A 1 -50.20 39.78 -44.60
N THR A 2 -50.69 38.71 -43.96
CA THR A 2 -51.90 38.50 -43.12
C THR A 2 -51.77 37.08 -42.53
N GLN A 3 -51.49 36.85 -41.24
CA GLN A 3 -52.40 36.54 -40.11
C GLN A 3 -53.63 35.63 -40.38
N HIS A 4 -53.56 34.38 -39.89
CA HIS A 4 -54.67 33.58 -39.31
C HIS A 4 -53.97 32.60 -38.31
N ARG A 5 -54.07 32.60 -36.96
CA ARG A 5 -55.18 32.63 -35.96
C ARG A 5 -56.23 31.53 -36.23
N ARG A 6 -56.56 30.54 -35.38
CA ARG A 6 -56.38 30.29 -33.93
C ARG A 6 -56.89 28.85 -33.57
N PHE A 7 -56.19 28.16 -32.63
CA PHE A 7 -56.65 27.35 -31.45
C PHE A 7 -57.68 26.18 -31.62
N PRO A 8 -57.91 25.27 -30.61
CA PRO A 8 -57.24 25.05 -29.31
C PRO A 8 -57.09 23.55 -28.88
N LEU A 9 -56.58 23.37 -27.65
CA LEU A 9 -57.01 22.41 -26.61
C LEU A 9 -56.31 21.03 -26.50
N PHE A 10 -56.09 20.68 -25.23
CA PHE A 10 -55.63 19.40 -24.65
C PHE A 10 -54.12 19.13 -24.77
N ARG A 11 -53.35 18.89 -23.70
CA ARG A 11 -53.69 18.55 -22.32
C ARG A 11 -52.42 18.72 -21.47
N SER A 12 -52.48 19.57 -20.46
CA SER A 12 -51.55 19.48 -19.32
C SER A 12 -51.92 18.24 -18.51
N PHE A 13 -50.95 17.40 -18.12
CA PHE A 13 -50.68 17.04 -16.72
C PHE A 13 -49.46 16.09 -16.65
N PRO A 14 -48.64 16.20 -15.58
CA PRO A 14 -47.23 15.88 -15.55
C PRO A 14 -46.97 14.46 -14.98
N LEU A 15 -45.77 13.91 -15.20
CA LEU A 15 -45.22 12.95 -14.25
C LEU A 15 -43.70 13.05 -14.20
N LEU A 16 -43.22 13.61 -13.09
CA LEU A 16 -41.88 13.42 -12.55
C LEU A 16 -41.59 11.91 -12.47
N VAL A 17 -40.61 11.43 -13.24
CA VAL A 17 -39.94 10.16 -12.94
C VAL A 17 -38.68 10.51 -12.16
N ALA A 18 -38.85 10.67 -10.84
CA ALA A 18 -37.78 10.68 -9.87
C ALA A 18 -37.91 9.38 -9.04
N LEU A 19 -37.10 8.37 -9.34
CA LEU A 19 -36.87 7.11 -8.59
C LEU A 19 -35.81 6.36 -9.41
N GLY A 20 -34.54 6.31 -9.04
CA GLY A 20 -34.01 5.84 -7.77
C GLY A 20 -32.78 5.01 -8.13
N LEU A 21 -31.67 5.67 -8.48
CA LEU A 21 -30.37 5.02 -8.51
C LEU A 21 -29.98 4.78 -7.04
N ALA A 22 -30.50 3.69 -6.47
CA ALA A 22 -29.98 3.14 -5.24
C ALA A 22 -28.48 2.97 -5.43
N GLY A 23 -27.71 3.82 -4.75
CA GLY A 23 -26.26 3.76 -4.79
C GLY A 23 -25.83 2.37 -4.36
N CYS A 24 -25.17 1.64 -5.27
CA CYS A 24 -24.17 0.70 -4.81
C CYS A 24 -23.16 1.53 -4.04
N GLU A 25 -23.23 1.50 -2.71
CA GLU A 25 -22.14 1.96 -1.87
C GLU A 25 -20.98 1.02 -2.16
N TYR A 26 -20.15 1.41 -3.13
CA TYR A 26 -18.88 0.75 -3.38
C TYR A 26 -18.05 0.99 -2.14
N PHE A 27 -17.94 -0.04 -1.29
CA PHE A 27 -16.91 -0.06 -0.27
C PHE A 27 -15.58 0.01 -1.00
N ASP A 28 -14.97 1.19 -0.96
CA ASP A 28 -13.66 1.45 -1.54
C ASP A 28 -12.64 0.72 -0.65
N VAL A 29 -12.40 -0.55 -0.95
CA VAL A 29 -11.36 -1.32 -0.29
C VAL A 29 -10.04 -0.80 -0.82
N PRO A 30 -9.14 -0.28 0.04
CA PRO A 30 -7.85 0.22 -0.42
C PRO A 30 -7.13 -0.85 -1.23
N GLN A 31 -6.82 -0.51 -2.48
CA GLN A 31 -6.10 -1.40 -3.38
C GLN A 31 -4.61 -1.28 -3.13
N PRO A 32 -3.87 -2.40 -3.14
CA PRO A 32 -2.43 -2.34 -3.00
C PRO A 32 -1.82 -1.63 -4.21
N SER A 33 -0.92 -0.69 -3.95
CA SER A 33 -0.09 -0.07 -5.00
C SER A 33 0.87 -1.06 -5.67
N TYR A 34 1.19 -2.15 -4.97
CA TYR A 34 2.08 -3.20 -5.45
C TYR A 34 1.88 -4.50 -4.66
N VAL A 35 2.10 -5.63 -5.32
CA VAL A 35 2.17 -6.95 -4.67
C VAL A 35 3.58 -7.46 -4.87
N ALA A 36 4.28 -7.67 -3.76
CA ALA A 36 5.66 -8.16 -3.79
C ALA A 36 5.70 -9.66 -4.15
N ARG A 37 6.88 -10.13 -4.53
CA ARG A 37 7.11 -11.53 -4.89
C ARG A 37 6.85 -12.58 -3.80
N ASN A 38 6.71 -12.16 -2.55
CA ASN A 38 6.30 -12.99 -1.42
C ASN A 38 4.82 -12.76 -1.04
N ASP A 39 4.04 -12.24 -1.99
CA ASP A 39 2.59 -11.99 -1.91
C ASP A 39 2.17 -10.94 -0.86
N LEU A 40 3.14 -10.30 -0.19
CA LEU A 40 2.84 -9.18 0.68
C LEU A 40 2.41 -7.96 -0.14
N ARG A 41 1.35 -7.33 0.35
CA ARG A 41 0.76 -6.15 -0.27
C ARG A 41 1.45 -4.90 0.23
N VAL A 42 1.75 -4.00 -0.69
CA VAL A 42 2.39 -2.71 -0.40
C VAL A 42 1.44 -1.59 -0.77
N TYR A 43 1.27 -0.66 0.15
CA TYR A 43 0.43 0.53 0.02
C TYR A 43 1.32 1.76 0.07
N GLN A 44 1.39 2.50 -1.02
CA GLN A 44 2.09 3.77 -1.05
C GLN A 44 1.38 4.76 -0.12
N MET A 45 2.15 5.47 0.70
CA MET A 45 1.66 6.55 1.54
C MET A 45 2.04 7.90 0.92
N GLY A 46 1.32 8.96 1.28
CA GLY A 46 1.80 10.32 1.01
C GLY A 46 3.13 10.55 1.73
N ASP A 47 3.98 11.44 1.19
CA ASP A 47 5.37 11.75 1.62
C ASP A 47 6.50 10.80 1.18
N GLY A 48 6.18 9.78 0.40
CA GLY A 48 7.17 8.86 -0.16
C GLY A 48 7.46 7.64 0.72
N ARG A 49 6.86 7.57 1.91
CA ARG A 49 6.72 6.34 2.71
C ARG A 49 5.79 5.32 2.05
N PHE A 50 5.85 4.10 2.54
CA PHE A 50 4.96 3.03 2.12
C PHE A 50 4.76 2.03 3.24
N GLU A 51 3.58 1.43 3.27
CA GLU A 51 3.16 0.44 4.24
C GLU A 51 3.21 -0.96 3.60
N VAL A 52 3.82 -1.91 4.30
CA VAL A 52 3.84 -3.32 3.90
C VAL A 52 2.91 -4.06 4.85
N LEU A 53 1.89 -4.72 4.31
CA LEU A 53 0.89 -5.45 5.09
C LEU A 53 1.39 -6.87 5.40
N ALA A 54 1.18 -7.34 6.63
CA ALA A 54 1.45 -8.71 7.04
C ALA A 54 0.38 -9.67 6.52
N LEU A 55 0.81 -10.90 6.30
CA LEU A 55 0.00 -12.10 6.30
C LEU A 55 0.23 -12.89 7.60
N PRO A 56 -0.62 -13.87 7.94
CA PRO A 56 -0.33 -14.81 9.02
C PRO A 56 1.06 -15.45 8.83
N GLY A 57 1.89 -15.40 9.86
CA GLY A 57 3.25 -15.95 9.82
C GLY A 57 4.33 -15.05 9.23
N THR A 58 4.01 -13.82 8.81
CA THR A 58 5.00 -12.86 8.30
C THR A 58 6.12 -12.60 9.31
N SER A 59 7.36 -12.80 8.87
CA SER A 59 8.59 -12.50 9.61
C SER A 59 9.16 -11.14 9.23
N GLY A 60 10.19 -10.67 9.97
CA GLY A 60 10.92 -9.46 9.60
C GLY A 60 11.58 -9.58 8.22
N GLY A 61 12.09 -10.76 7.87
CA GLY A 61 12.68 -11.01 6.55
C GLY A 61 11.65 -10.82 5.43
N ASP A 62 10.41 -11.23 5.64
CA ASP A 62 9.33 -11.08 4.66
C ASP A 62 8.96 -9.61 4.43
N TYR A 63 8.91 -8.81 5.50
CA TYR A 63 8.71 -7.36 5.36
C TYR A 63 9.84 -6.69 4.58
N PHE A 64 11.09 -7.01 4.89
CA PHE A 64 12.24 -6.45 4.17
C PHE A 64 12.31 -6.96 2.74
N CYS A 65 11.93 -8.21 2.46
CA CYS A 65 11.78 -8.73 1.10
C CYS A 65 10.83 -7.85 0.29
N ALA A 66 9.60 -7.65 0.78
CA ALA A 66 8.59 -6.87 0.10
C ALA A 66 9.00 -5.40 -0.07
N ALA A 67 9.62 -4.82 0.96
CA ALA A 67 10.12 -3.45 0.91
C ALA A 67 11.24 -3.27 -0.13
N GLY A 68 12.20 -4.20 -0.17
CA GLY A 68 13.29 -4.18 -1.15
C GLY A 68 12.79 -4.38 -2.59
N ASP A 69 11.85 -5.29 -2.78
CA ASP A 69 11.22 -5.55 -4.07
C ASP A 69 10.44 -4.34 -4.58
N TYR A 70 9.59 -3.74 -3.74
CA TYR A 70 8.88 -2.50 -4.06
C TYR A 70 9.83 -1.34 -4.36
N ALA A 71 10.85 -1.13 -3.52
CA ALA A 71 11.84 -0.07 -3.72
C ALA A 71 12.57 -0.22 -5.05
N ARG A 72 12.93 -1.44 -5.43
CA ARG A 72 13.63 -1.71 -6.69
C ARG A 72 12.69 -1.56 -7.90
N THR A 73 11.51 -2.16 -7.83
CA THR A 73 10.62 -2.33 -8.99
C THR A 73 9.76 -1.09 -9.24
N MET A 74 9.12 -0.55 -8.20
CA MET A 74 8.19 0.58 -8.35
C MET A 74 8.87 1.94 -8.21
N ARG A 75 9.95 2.02 -7.42
CA ARG A 75 10.64 3.30 -7.12
C ARG A 75 11.99 3.43 -7.82
N ASN A 76 12.40 2.43 -8.61
CA ASN A 76 13.69 2.35 -9.30
C ASN A 76 14.89 2.70 -8.41
N ALA A 77 14.81 2.32 -7.13
CA ALA A 77 15.83 2.69 -6.16
C ALA A 77 17.17 1.99 -6.50
N PRO A 78 18.31 2.71 -6.39
CA PRO A 78 19.63 2.10 -6.48
C PRO A 78 19.81 0.97 -5.47
N ALA A 79 20.58 -0.06 -5.85
CA ALA A 79 20.83 -1.23 -5.02
C ALA A 79 21.40 -0.90 -3.64
N ALA A 80 22.17 0.19 -3.54
CA ALA A 80 22.81 0.61 -2.31
C ALA A 80 22.04 1.71 -1.54
N SER A 81 20.93 2.23 -2.09
CA SER A 81 19.92 2.94 -1.29
C SER A 81 19.36 2.02 -0.21
N ARG A 82 18.69 2.58 0.79
CA ARG A 82 18.22 1.81 1.94
C ARG A 82 16.72 1.84 2.08
N VAL A 83 16.14 0.72 2.48
CA VAL A 83 14.78 0.66 3.03
C VAL A 83 14.90 0.69 4.55
N SER A 84 14.21 1.63 5.17
CA SER A 84 14.34 1.93 6.61
C SER A 84 12.99 1.92 7.29
N VAL A 85 12.92 1.32 8.48
CA VAL A 85 11.68 1.19 9.26
C VAL A 85 11.31 2.52 9.91
N VAL A 86 10.26 3.16 9.42
CA VAL A 86 9.67 4.35 10.04
C VAL A 86 8.71 3.95 11.17
N ARG A 87 7.92 2.89 10.98
CA ARG A 87 7.04 2.34 12.02
C ARG A 87 7.23 0.84 12.10
N PRO A 88 7.64 0.31 13.27
CA PRO A 88 7.73 -1.13 13.50
C PRO A 88 6.36 -1.82 13.40
N ASN A 89 6.36 -3.15 13.40
CA ASN A 89 5.18 -3.96 13.18
C ASN A 89 4.07 -3.65 14.20
N GLY A 90 2.97 -3.10 13.74
CA GLY A 90 1.84 -2.68 14.57
C GLY A 90 0.53 -2.69 13.80
N PRO A 91 -0.53 -2.07 14.35
CA PRO A 91 -1.79 -1.88 13.64
C PRO A 91 -1.55 -1.12 12.33
N THR A 92 -2.16 -1.62 11.27
CA THR A 92 -2.11 -1.00 9.94
C THR A 92 -2.98 0.25 9.86
N ASP A 93 -2.59 1.17 8.98
CA ASP A 93 -3.36 2.40 8.70
C ASP A 93 -4.33 2.21 7.52
N THR A 94 -4.12 1.16 6.72
CA THR A 94 -4.81 1.01 5.44
C THR A 94 -5.95 -0.02 5.47
N VAL A 95 -5.82 -1.14 6.19
CA VAL A 95 -6.86 -2.19 6.19
C VAL A 95 -7.40 -2.50 7.59
N PRO A 96 -8.70 -2.75 7.77
CA PRO A 96 -9.23 -3.06 9.09
C PRO A 96 -8.60 -4.35 9.65
N ASN A 97 -8.25 -4.34 10.94
CA ASN A 97 -7.74 -5.48 11.70
C ASN A 97 -6.44 -6.13 11.18
N GLY A 98 -5.66 -5.41 10.35
CA GLY A 98 -4.38 -5.89 9.85
C GLY A 98 -3.18 -5.48 10.70
N ARG A 99 -2.03 -6.07 10.39
CA ARG A 99 -0.73 -5.64 10.91
C ARG A 99 0.19 -5.19 9.79
N SER A 100 1.06 -4.24 10.04
CA SER A 100 1.96 -3.71 9.01
C SER A 100 3.22 -3.08 9.59
N MET A 101 4.18 -2.87 8.70
CA MET A 101 5.35 -2.02 8.93
C MET A 101 5.35 -0.87 7.92
N ILE A 102 5.76 0.32 8.36
CA ILE A 102 5.97 1.46 7.45
C ILE A 102 7.45 1.63 7.21
N PHE A 103 7.79 1.80 5.94
CA PHE A 103 9.13 2.03 5.46
C PHE A 103 9.26 3.35 4.70
N GLU A 104 10.50 3.80 4.60
CA GLU A 104 10.93 4.85 3.69
C GLU A 104 12.17 4.40 2.92
N ILE A 105 12.43 5.05 1.78
CA ILE A 105 13.65 4.84 0.99
C ILE A 105 14.57 6.02 1.25
N THR A 106 15.76 5.77 1.76
CA THR A 106 16.81 6.78 1.94
C THR A 106 17.94 6.55 0.95
N GLN A 107 18.44 7.64 0.37
CA GLN A 107 19.56 7.60 -0.58
C GLN A 107 20.88 7.26 0.13
N GLN A 108 21.92 6.91 -0.64
CA GLN A 108 23.30 6.71 -0.17
C GLN A 108 23.95 8.04 0.27
N GLY A 109 23.42 8.67 1.32
CA GLY A 109 24.11 9.72 2.07
C GLY A 109 24.91 9.12 3.24
N PRO A 110 25.53 9.95 4.09
CA PRO A 110 26.08 9.51 5.36
C PRO A 110 25.03 8.66 6.10
N ARG A 111 25.42 7.48 6.56
CA ARG A 111 24.51 6.57 7.23
C ARG A 111 23.96 7.25 8.49
N THR A 112 22.68 7.58 8.49
CA THR A 112 21.97 8.16 9.65
C THR A 112 21.31 7.11 10.54
N LEU A 113 21.26 5.85 10.10
CA LEU A 113 20.56 4.76 10.79
C LEU A 113 21.48 3.56 11.07
N PRO A 114 21.27 2.75 12.11
CA PRO A 114 22.12 1.60 12.43
C PRO A 114 22.07 0.46 11.39
N VAL A 115 23.15 -0.31 11.26
CA VAL A 115 23.20 -1.52 10.43
C VAL A 115 22.66 -2.66 11.27
N PHE A 116 21.76 -3.45 10.71
CA PHE A 116 21.34 -4.71 11.33
C PHE A 116 21.86 -5.88 10.48
N THR A 117 22.09 -7.02 11.12
CA THR A 117 22.47 -8.28 10.44
C THR A 117 21.27 -9.19 10.26
N ASN A 118 20.30 -9.12 11.16
CA ASN A 118 19.00 -9.80 11.11
C ASN A 118 17.89 -8.79 10.80
N ALA A 119 16.72 -9.28 10.37
CA ALA A 119 15.57 -8.45 10.02
C ALA A 119 14.63 -8.27 11.24
N PRO A 120 14.73 -7.17 12.02
CA PRO A 120 13.86 -6.97 13.18
C PRO A 120 12.48 -6.48 12.76
N MET A 121 11.46 -6.84 13.55
CA MET A 121 10.09 -6.35 13.36
C MET A 121 9.70 -5.23 14.34
N ASN A 122 10.47 -5.04 15.41
CA ASN A 122 10.15 -4.17 16.55
C ASN A 122 11.13 -3.00 16.73
N THR A 123 11.99 -2.73 15.75
CA THR A 123 13.04 -1.70 15.86
C THR A 123 12.86 -0.61 14.82
N ARG A 124 12.52 0.61 15.27
CA ARG A 124 12.49 1.81 14.41
C ARG A 124 13.90 2.14 13.94
N GLY A 125 14.04 2.59 12.69
CA GLY A 125 15.33 2.90 12.08
C GLY A 125 16.12 1.67 11.63
N ALA A 126 15.61 0.46 11.86
CA ALA A 126 16.18 -0.72 11.25
C ALA A 126 16.20 -0.58 9.73
N SER A 127 17.34 -0.88 9.11
CA SER A 127 17.49 -0.65 7.68
C SER A 127 18.39 -1.69 7.04
N PHE A 128 18.10 -1.98 5.77
CA PHE A 128 18.95 -2.73 4.86
C PHE A 128 19.16 -1.94 3.58
N THR A 129 20.25 -2.22 2.85
CA THR A 129 20.32 -1.79 1.46
C THR A 129 19.20 -2.46 0.68
N VAL A 130 18.72 -1.86 -0.41
CA VAL A 130 17.72 -2.46 -1.30
C VAL A 130 18.18 -3.85 -1.75
N ALA A 131 19.45 -4.01 -2.11
CA ALA A 131 20.02 -5.31 -2.46
C ALA A 131 19.93 -6.34 -1.31
N MET A 132 20.32 -5.97 -0.09
CA MET A 132 20.25 -6.87 1.07
C MET A 132 18.80 -7.21 1.43
N ALA A 133 17.89 -6.25 1.30
CA ALA A 133 16.46 -6.46 1.52
C ALA A 133 15.89 -7.48 0.52
N GLN A 134 16.26 -7.41 -0.76
CA GLN A 134 15.86 -8.40 -1.76
C GLN A 134 16.42 -9.81 -1.50
N LEU A 135 17.58 -9.95 -0.85
CA LEU A 135 18.10 -11.26 -0.44
C LEU A 135 17.21 -11.95 0.61
N GLN A 136 16.47 -11.19 1.41
CA GLN A 136 15.55 -11.74 2.41
C GLN A 136 14.40 -12.54 1.77
N CYS A 137 14.08 -12.30 0.49
CA CYS A 137 13.03 -13.01 -0.23
C CYS A 137 13.27 -14.53 -0.36
N TRP A 138 14.51 -14.96 -0.22
CA TRP A 138 14.89 -16.37 -0.30
C TRP A 138 15.07 -16.99 1.09
N GLN A 139 15.18 -16.17 2.14
CA GLN A 139 15.38 -16.63 3.51
C GLN A 139 14.04 -16.93 4.22
N GLY A 140 12.96 -16.25 3.85
CA GLY A 140 11.64 -16.35 4.50
C GLY A 140 10.80 -17.60 4.18
N ARG A 141 11.14 -18.40 3.15
CA ARG A 141 10.34 -19.59 2.76
C ARG A 141 10.68 -20.89 3.50
N GLY A 142 11.51 -20.86 4.55
CA GLY A 142 11.88 -22.09 5.27
C GLY A 142 12.60 -21.94 6.62
N ALA A 143 12.89 -20.74 7.10
CA ALA A 143 13.54 -20.57 8.40
C ALA A 143 12.60 -19.85 9.38
N GLY A 144 11.69 -20.63 9.97
CA GLY A 144 11.04 -20.21 11.21
C GLY A 144 12.11 -20.01 12.27
N TYR A 145 12.51 -18.76 12.51
CA TYR A 145 13.29 -18.41 13.70
C TYR A 145 12.34 -18.37 14.89
N THR A 146 12.00 -19.55 15.41
CA THR A 146 11.53 -19.68 16.79
C THR A 146 12.69 -19.30 17.70
N PHE A 147 12.62 -18.13 18.32
CA PHE A 147 13.46 -17.86 19.49
C PHE A 147 13.03 -18.86 20.58
N ARG A 148 13.96 -19.75 20.93
CA ARG A 148 13.84 -20.67 22.07
C ARG A 148 14.61 -20.08 23.25
#